data_AF-A0AB39ITX0-F1
#
_entry.id   AF-A0AB39ITX0-F1
#
_cell.length_a   1.000
_cell.length_b   1.000
_cell.length_c   1.000
_cell.angle_alpha   90.00
_cell.angle_beta   90.00
_cell.angle_gamma   90.00
#
_symmetry.space_group_name_H-M   'P 1'
#
loop_
_entity.id
_entity.type
_entity.pdbx_description
1 polymer ?
#
loop_
_entity_poly.entity_id
_entity_poly.type
_entity_poly.pdbx_seq_one_letter_code
_entity_poly.pdbx_strand_id
1 'polypeptide(L)'
;MSLQNKFKNFHDAIKLGRKDLEYTTARLKDDSITSDIIERFKEDGYPVIEDFIQGSLATFTAIREKGQDFDIDRAIVIEAGQAPENPIIPKLAVLEILERRGFKNAKIKKPCVTADYKADDLHIDIPIYRKYDNGQYELAVGKRYSDDENREWARAAPRELIDWVNKYDADEAHGSNKHDQYRRIVRYLKRWRNFTFSDDVRRKIYSIGITVIVKESFNPSINDEGFPDDLTALRSTINHILNYRSYFSLVDVDKYRIEVTLPVSPYRDIFHCSSVATGSQFRNKLNALLKTLDKVAEEEQEPKQCELLRSVFGEDFPVCAATSSASSTTIKTVFASAGVVGTSQGA
;
A
#
# COMPACT_ATOMS: atom_id res chain seq x y z
N MET A 1 9.04 -19.61 16.57
CA MET A 1 7.71 -19.41 15.91
C MET A 1 8.05 -19.35 14.43
N SER A 2 7.45 -20.18 13.56
CA SER A 2 7.95 -20.28 12.18
C SER A 2 8.14 -18.91 11.52
N LEU A 3 9.15 -18.79 10.66
CA LEU A 3 9.47 -17.53 9.99
C LEU A 3 8.27 -16.97 9.22
N GLN A 4 7.47 -17.85 8.61
CA GLN A 4 6.21 -17.47 7.98
C GLN A 4 5.23 -16.78 8.93
N ASN A 5 5.10 -17.24 10.17
CA ASN A 5 4.24 -16.58 11.16
C ASN A 5 4.81 -15.21 11.56
N LYS A 6 6.13 -15.03 11.54
CA LYS A 6 6.77 -13.71 11.75
C LYS A 6 6.45 -12.74 10.62
N PHE A 7 6.47 -13.21 9.36
CA PHE A 7 5.98 -12.43 8.21
C PHE A 7 4.50 -12.05 8.34
N LYS A 8 3.64 -12.97 8.78
CA LYS A 8 2.22 -12.66 9.05
C LYS A 8 2.06 -11.61 10.16
N ASN A 9 2.82 -11.71 11.25
CA ASN A 9 2.78 -10.70 12.31
C ASN A 9 3.27 -9.33 11.80
N PHE A 10 4.33 -9.31 10.99
CA PHE A 10 4.79 -8.08 10.34
C PHE A 10 3.70 -7.49 9.42
N HIS A 11 3.05 -8.33 8.62
CA HIS A 11 1.92 -7.94 7.79
C HIS A 11 0.80 -7.29 8.61
N ASP A 12 0.38 -7.90 9.72
CA ASP A 12 -0.69 -7.38 10.58
C ASP A 12 -0.29 -6.10 11.30
N ALA A 13 0.99 -5.95 11.65
CA ALA A 13 1.53 -4.72 12.24
C ALA A 13 1.40 -3.54 11.26
N ILE A 14 1.67 -3.76 9.97
CA ILE A 14 1.71 -2.68 8.97
C ILE A 14 0.42 -2.55 8.15
N LYS A 15 -0.50 -3.51 8.18
CA LYS A 15 -1.72 -3.47 7.36
C LYS A 15 -2.66 -2.38 7.86
N LEU A 16 -3.24 -1.65 6.91
CA LEU A 16 -4.38 -0.76 7.14
C LEU A 16 -5.52 -1.14 6.18
N GLY A 17 -6.73 -1.20 6.70
CA GLY A 17 -7.96 -1.39 5.96
C GLY A 17 -8.99 -0.33 6.32
N ARG A 18 -9.85 0.03 5.36
CA ARG A 18 -10.88 1.07 5.57
C ARG A 18 -11.88 0.71 6.69
N LYS A 19 -12.05 -0.58 6.97
CA LYS A 19 -12.95 -1.10 8.01
C LYS A 19 -12.28 -1.24 9.38
N ASP A 20 -10.98 -0.99 9.48
CA ASP A 20 -10.27 -1.10 10.75
C ASP A 20 -10.77 -0.02 11.72
N LEU A 21 -10.81 -0.35 13.00
CA LEU A 21 -11.35 0.53 14.04
C LEU A 21 -10.61 1.88 14.07
N GLU A 22 -9.28 1.83 13.94
CA GLU A 22 -8.39 3.01 13.89
C GLU A 22 -8.72 3.96 12.73
N TYR A 23 -9.28 3.46 11.63
CA TYR A 23 -9.65 4.27 10.46
C TYR A 23 -11.05 4.90 10.58
N THR A 24 -11.78 4.63 11.67
CA THR A 24 -13.19 5.04 11.79
C THR A 24 -13.36 6.56 11.75
N THR A 25 -12.52 7.32 12.45
CA THR A 25 -12.59 8.79 12.46
C THR A 25 -12.30 9.38 11.08
N ALA A 26 -11.26 8.88 10.40
CA ALA A 26 -10.94 9.26 9.03
C ALA A 26 -12.12 9.00 8.09
N ARG A 27 -12.73 7.80 8.17
CA ARG A 27 -13.92 7.42 7.39
C ARG A 27 -15.12 8.35 7.64
N LEU A 28 -15.45 8.66 8.89
CA LEU A 28 -16.60 9.53 9.19
C LEU A 28 -16.39 10.95 8.64
N LYS A 29 -15.14 11.43 8.65
CA LYS A 29 -14.80 12.72 8.04
C LYS A 29 -14.87 12.68 6.52
N ASP A 30 -14.36 11.62 5.89
CA ASP A 30 -14.49 11.35 4.45
C ASP A 30 -15.95 11.48 4.01
N ASP A 31 -16.83 10.72 4.67
CA ASP A 31 -18.26 10.64 4.33
C ASP A 31 -18.94 12.02 4.51
N SER A 32 -18.58 12.75 5.58
CA SER A 32 -19.10 14.09 5.84
C SER A 32 -18.60 15.14 4.84
N ILE A 33 -17.33 15.11 4.43
CA ILE A 33 -16.77 16.04 3.43
C ILE A 33 -17.40 15.78 2.06
N THR A 34 -17.55 14.51 1.72
CA THR A 34 -18.18 14.08 0.46
C THR A 34 -19.61 14.61 0.36
N SER A 35 -20.36 14.61 1.47
CA SER A 35 -21.72 15.14 1.51
C SER A 35 -21.78 16.65 1.18
N ASP A 36 -20.88 17.47 1.74
CA ASP A 36 -20.79 18.91 1.41
C ASP A 36 -20.40 19.13 -0.06
N ILE A 37 -19.51 18.30 -0.60
CA ILE A 37 -19.08 18.40 -2.00
C ILE A 37 -20.26 18.10 -2.93
N ILE A 38 -21.03 17.04 -2.63
CA ILE A 38 -22.23 16.68 -3.41
C ILE A 38 -23.24 17.82 -3.43
N GLU A 39 -23.51 18.45 -2.28
CA GLU A 39 -24.43 19.58 -2.18
C GLU A 39 -23.91 20.78 -2.99
N ARG A 40 -22.66 21.18 -2.78
CA ARG A 40 -22.05 22.31 -3.49
C ARG A 40 -22.03 22.11 -5.01
N PHE A 41 -21.69 20.92 -5.48
CA PHE A 41 -21.60 20.65 -6.93
C PHE A 41 -22.97 20.64 -7.60
N LYS A 42 -24.01 20.25 -6.86
CA LYS A 42 -25.39 20.36 -7.31
C LYS A 42 -25.82 21.83 -7.47
N GLU A 43 -25.47 22.68 -6.51
CA GLU A 43 -25.74 24.13 -6.56
C GLU A 43 -24.98 24.83 -7.69
N ASP A 44 -23.72 24.42 -7.92
CA ASP A 44 -22.87 24.98 -8.99
C ASP A 44 -23.26 24.50 -10.40
N GLY A 45 -24.23 23.58 -10.53
CA GLY A 45 -24.76 23.12 -11.82
C GLY A 45 -24.03 21.92 -12.47
N TYR A 46 -23.16 21.23 -11.72
CA TYR A 46 -22.47 20.02 -12.16
C TYR A 46 -22.54 18.92 -11.09
N PRO A 47 -23.74 18.40 -10.78
CA PRO A 47 -23.95 17.41 -9.72
C PRO A 47 -23.00 16.21 -9.81
N VAL A 48 -22.58 15.72 -8.65
CA VAL A 48 -21.81 14.47 -8.52
C VAL A 48 -22.70 13.30 -8.95
N ILE A 49 -22.24 12.52 -9.93
CA ILE A 49 -22.94 11.34 -10.44
C ILE A 49 -22.42 10.03 -9.82
N GLU A 50 -21.18 10.04 -9.33
CA GLU A 50 -20.61 8.94 -8.57
C GLU A 50 -19.41 9.42 -7.74
N ASP A 51 -19.12 8.70 -6.67
CA ASP A 51 -17.90 8.82 -5.89
C ASP A 51 -17.36 7.42 -5.56
N PHE A 52 -16.04 7.30 -5.39
CA PHE A 52 -15.43 6.04 -4.93
C PHE A 52 -14.07 6.25 -4.26
N ILE A 53 -13.70 5.33 -3.37
CA ILE A 53 -12.34 5.27 -2.81
C ILE A 53 -11.36 4.83 -3.90
N GLN A 54 -10.22 5.51 -3.95
CA GLN A 54 -9.07 5.17 -4.78
C GLN A 54 -7.86 4.78 -3.92
N GLY A 55 -6.70 4.69 -4.57
CA GLY A 55 -5.44 4.52 -3.88
C GLY A 55 -5.29 3.17 -3.19
N SER A 56 -4.49 3.18 -2.13
CA SER A 56 -4.04 1.91 -1.52
C SER A 56 -5.11 1.21 -0.69
N LEU A 57 -6.14 1.94 -0.24
CA LEU A 57 -7.30 1.37 0.45
C LEU A 57 -8.20 0.60 -0.53
N ALA A 58 -8.48 1.16 -1.71
CA ALA A 58 -9.27 0.50 -2.75
C ALA A 58 -8.61 -0.78 -3.29
N THR A 59 -7.28 -0.82 -3.28
CA THR A 59 -6.48 -1.96 -3.77
C THR A 59 -6.09 -2.95 -2.68
N PHE A 60 -6.53 -2.74 -1.43
CA PHE A 60 -6.16 -3.57 -0.28
C PHE A 60 -4.65 -3.73 -0.14
N THR A 61 -3.89 -2.65 -0.36
CA THR A 61 -2.42 -2.58 -0.20
C THR A 61 -1.99 -1.44 0.71
N ALA A 62 -2.93 -0.79 1.41
CA ALA A 62 -2.62 0.27 2.36
C ALA A 62 -1.75 -0.26 3.51
N ILE A 63 -0.80 0.59 3.90
CA ILE A 63 0.07 0.37 5.04
C ILE A 63 -0.15 1.49 6.06
N ARG A 64 0.06 1.19 7.34
CA ARG A 64 0.15 2.16 8.43
C ARG A 64 1.57 2.21 8.95
N GLU A 65 1.98 3.38 9.42
CA GLU A 65 3.20 3.60 10.17
C GLU A 65 2.87 4.46 11.39
N LYS A 66 3.53 4.17 12.51
CA LYS A 66 3.28 4.92 13.75
C LYS A 66 3.61 6.40 13.53
N GLY A 67 2.63 7.27 13.79
CA GLY A 67 2.78 8.72 13.64
C GLY A 67 2.74 9.23 12.20
N GLN A 68 2.25 8.42 11.25
CA GLN A 68 1.90 8.89 9.92
C GLN A 68 0.40 9.10 9.79
N ASP A 69 0.04 10.08 8.95
CA ASP A 69 -1.34 10.41 8.65
C ASP A 69 -2.04 9.25 7.90
N PHE A 70 -3.33 9.08 8.18
CA PHE A 70 -4.21 8.26 7.37
C PHE A 70 -4.49 8.96 6.04
N ASP A 71 -4.12 8.31 4.94
CA ASP A 71 -4.44 8.78 3.60
C ASP A 71 -5.90 8.42 3.22
N ILE A 72 -6.68 9.41 2.79
CA ILE A 72 -7.95 9.24 2.08
C ILE A 72 -7.77 9.70 0.64
N ASP A 73 -7.93 8.77 -0.30
CA ASP A 73 -8.02 9.06 -1.72
C ASP A 73 -9.49 8.94 -2.16
N ARG A 74 -10.25 10.05 -2.19
CA ARG A 74 -11.67 10.05 -2.58
C ARG A 74 -11.84 10.65 -3.97
N ALA A 75 -12.25 9.84 -4.93
CA ALA A 75 -12.66 10.33 -6.24
C ALA A 75 -14.08 10.91 -6.19
N ILE A 76 -14.22 12.10 -6.77
CA ILE A 76 -15.50 12.75 -7.07
C ILE A 76 -15.67 12.79 -8.58
N VAL A 77 -16.85 12.39 -9.08
CA VAL A 77 -17.10 12.31 -10.52
C VAL A 77 -18.36 13.08 -10.89
N ILE A 78 -18.23 13.90 -11.92
CA ILE A 78 -19.32 14.68 -12.53
C ILE A 78 -19.57 14.21 -13.96
N GLU A 79 -20.75 14.49 -14.50
CA GLU A 79 -21.06 14.20 -15.90
C GLU A 79 -20.25 15.11 -16.83
N ALA A 80 -19.64 14.54 -17.88
CA ALA A 80 -18.79 15.30 -18.79
C ALA A 80 -19.54 16.40 -19.56
N GLY A 81 -20.83 16.19 -19.86
CA GLY A 81 -21.67 17.18 -20.54
C GLY A 81 -22.04 18.39 -19.66
N GLN A 82 -21.94 18.25 -18.34
CA GLN A 82 -22.22 19.31 -17.37
C GLN A 82 -20.94 19.89 -16.74
N ALA A 83 -19.80 19.23 -16.93
CA ALA A 83 -18.54 19.64 -16.36
C ALA A 83 -18.07 21.00 -16.89
N PRO A 84 -17.55 21.90 -16.03
CA PRO A 84 -16.93 23.13 -16.48
C PRO A 84 -15.75 22.86 -17.44
N GLU A 85 -15.61 23.69 -18.47
CA GLU A 85 -14.50 23.57 -19.43
C GLU A 85 -13.14 23.68 -18.72
N ASN A 86 -13.01 24.63 -17.80
CA ASN A 86 -11.82 24.77 -16.97
C ASN A 86 -11.83 23.73 -15.82
N PRO A 87 -10.92 22.73 -15.83
CA PRO A 87 -10.88 21.65 -14.83
C PRO A 87 -10.53 22.13 -13.42
N ILE A 88 -10.09 23.39 -13.26
CA ILE A 88 -9.74 23.97 -11.95
C ILE A 88 -10.97 24.48 -11.20
N ILE A 89 -12.07 24.80 -11.89
CA ILE A 89 -13.31 25.29 -11.27
C ILE A 89 -13.83 24.35 -10.18
N PRO A 90 -14.09 23.04 -10.44
CA PRO A 90 -14.56 22.15 -9.40
C PRO A 90 -13.53 21.92 -8.29
N LYS A 91 -12.22 22.07 -8.58
CA LYS A 91 -11.17 22.00 -7.55
C LYS A 91 -11.18 23.19 -6.61
N LEU A 92 -11.54 24.38 -7.09
CA LEU A 92 -11.68 25.57 -6.24
C LEU A 92 -12.84 25.41 -5.25
N ALA A 93 -13.98 24.88 -5.70
CA ALA A 93 -15.13 24.58 -4.83
C ALA A 93 -14.76 23.58 -3.72
N VAL A 94 -14.06 22.49 -4.06
CA VAL A 94 -13.55 21.54 -3.06
C VAL A 94 -12.56 22.22 -2.10
N LEU A 95 -11.62 23.02 -2.61
CA LEU A 95 -10.65 23.72 -1.77
C LEU A 95 -11.34 24.61 -0.72
N GLU A 96 -12.34 25.39 -1.14
CA GLU A 96 -13.11 26.26 -0.25
C GLU A 96 -13.81 25.47 0.87
N ILE A 97 -14.39 24.31 0.55
CA ILE A 97 -15.01 23.41 1.55
C ILE A 97 -13.98 22.97 2.59
N LEU A 98 -12.79 22.55 2.14
CA LEU A 98 -11.73 22.10 3.04
C LEU A 98 -11.20 23.23 3.93
N GLU A 99 -10.98 24.42 3.35
CA GLU A 99 -10.56 25.62 4.09
C GLU A 99 -11.60 26.02 5.14
N ARG A 100 -12.89 26.05 4.79
CA ARG A 100 -14.01 26.36 5.70
C ARG A 100 -14.12 25.35 6.85
N ARG A 101 -13.79 24.08 6.60
CA ARG A 101 -13.77 23.01 7.61
C ARG A 101 -12.50 23.02 8.48
N GLY A 102 -11.61 23.99 8.29
CA GLY A 102 -10.41 24.17 9.11
C GLY A 102 -9.28 23.21 8.78
N PHE A 103 -9.28 22.60 7.59
CA PHE A 103 -8.12 21.84 7.12
C PHE A 103 -6.92 22.78 6.91
N LYS A 104 -5.73 22.28 7.23
CA LYS A 104 -4.46 23.00 7.06
C LYS A 104 -3.81 22.57 5.75
N ASN A 105 -2.93 23.43 5.23
CA ASN A 105 -2.18 23.18 3.99
C ASN A 105 -3.07 22.80 2.78
N ALA A 106 -4.35 23.19 2.82
CA ALA A 106 -5.29 22.94 1.75
C ALA A 106 -4.79 23.62 0.48
N LYS A 107 -4.63 22.84 -0.61
CA LYS A 107 -4.12 23.37 -1.88
C LYS A 107 -4.54 22.51 -3.06
N ILE A 108 -4.56 23.14 -4.23
CA ILE A 108 -4.75 22.45 -5.50
C ILE A 108 -3.40 21.93 -6.00
N LYS A 109 -3.19 20.61 -5.89
CA LYS A 109 -2.11 19.90 -6.60
C LYS A 109 -2.54 19.63 -8.05
N LYS A 110 -1.57 19.26 -8.89
CA LYS A 110 -1.84 18.96 -10.31
C LYS A 110 -2.95 17.89 -10.50
N PRO A 111 -2.97 16.75 -9.78
CA PRO A 111 -4.03 15.75 -9.96
C PRO A 111 -5.25 15.91 -9.03
N CYS A 112 -5.15 16.66 -7.93
CA CYS A 112 -6.17 16.63 -6.87
C CYS A 112 -6.20 17.93 -6.05
N VAL A 113 -7.21 18.06 -5.20
CA VAL A 113 -7.16 18.96 -4.04
C VAL A 113 -6.66 18.16 -2.85
N THR A 114 -5.69 18.71 -2.12
CA THR A 114 -5.07 18.04 -0.98
C THR A 114 -5.20 18.88 0.27
N ALA A 115 -5.32 18.26 1.44
CA ALA A 115 -5.28 18.98 2.71
C ALA A 115 -4.93 18.06 3.89
N ASP A 116 -4.50 18.68 5.00
CA ASP A 116 -4.11 17.98 6.23
C ASP A 116 -5.06 18.34 7.38
N TYR A 117 -5.39 17.37 8.23
CA TYR A 117 -6.12 17.59 9.48
C TYR A 117 -5.36 17.01 10.66
N LYS A 118 -4.41 17.80 11.18
CA LYS A 118 -3.47 17.39 12.23
C LYS A 118 -4.10 16.91 13.53
N ALA A 119 -5.34 17.28 13.85
CA ALA A 119 -5.98 16.83 15.08
C ALA A 119 -6.37 15.34 15.03
N ASP A 120 -6.43 14.74 13.84
CA ASP A 120 -6.80 13.33 13.64
C ASP A 120 -5.81 12.58 12.75
N ASP A 121 -4.56 13.06 12.63
CA ASP A 121 -3.51 12.49 11.77
C ASP A 121 -4.08 12.04 10.42
N LEU A 122 -4.63 13.01 9.65
CA LEU A 122 -5.39 12.72 8.44
C LEU A 122 -4.89 13.55 7.27
N HIS A 123 -4.56 12.87 6.16
CA HIS A 123 -4.25 13.46 4.87
C HIS A 123 -5.35 13.08 3.89
N ILE A 124 -5.86 14.07 3.16
CA ILE A 124 -6.88 13.84 2.13
C ILE A 124 -6.36 14.30 0.78
N ASP A 125 -6.61 13.47 -0.23
CA ASP A 125 -6.41 13.77 -1.64
C ASP A 125 -7.74 13.48 -2.37
N ILE A 126 -8.33 14.54 -2.93
CA ILE A 126 -9.61 14.50 -3.64
C ILE A 126 -9.37 14.77 -5.14
N PRO A 127 -9.10 13.74 -5.95
CA PRO A 127 -9.13 13.86 -7.40
C PRO A 127 -10.56 14.05 -7.90
N ILE A 128 -10.71 14.88 -8.92
CA ILE A 128 -12.00 15.16 -9.55
C ILE A 128 -11.95 14.64 -10.97
N TYR A 129 -12.93 13.84 -11.35
CA TYR A 129 -13.08 13.30 -12.70
C TYR A 129 -14.36 13.84 -13.34
N ARG A 130 -14.36 13.86 -14.66
CA ARG A 130 -15.60 13.84 -15.44
C ARG A 130 -15.73 12.50 -16.15
N LYS A 131 -16.97 12.09 -16.42
CA LYS A 131 -17.28 10.82 -17.09
C LYS A 131 -18.26 11.01 -18.23
N TYR A 132 -17.98 10.34 -19.33
CA TYR A 132 -18.83 10.29 -20.52
C TYR A 132 -19.79 9.10 -20.45
N ASP A 133 -20.88 9.16 -21.21
CA ASP A 133 -21.89 8.08 -21.31
C ASP A 133 -21.30 6.74 -21.75
N ASN A 134 -20.21 6.77 -22.52
CA ASN A 134 -19.47 5.58 -22.96
C ASN A 134 -18.59 4.97 -21.84
N GLY A 135 -18.61 5.52 -20.63
CA GLY A 135 -17.85 5.05 -19.47
C GLY A 135 -16.43 5.60 -19.34
N GLN A 136 -15.93 6.39 -20.29
CA GLN A 136 -14.59 6.98 -20.23
C GLN A 136 -14.48 8.04 -19.14
N TYR A 137 -13.38 8.03 -18.38
CA TYR A 137 -13.05 9.05 -17.39
C TYR A 137 -11.98 10.02 -17.90
N GLU A 138 -12.07 11.26 -17.45
CA GLU A 138 -10.99 12.23 -17.54
C GLU A 138 -10.77 12.90 -16.19
N LEU A 139 -9.51 13.02 -15.78
CA LEU A 139 -9.06 13.66 -14.55
C LEU A 139 -8.89 15.16 -14.76
N ALA A 140 -9.38 15.95 -13.82
CA ALA A 140 -9.07 17.38 -13.74
C ALA A 140 -7.57 17.57 -13.43
N VAL A 141 -6.79 18.04 -14.40
CA VAL A 141 -5.34 18.26 -14.27
C VAL A 141 -5.02 19.75 -14.29
N GLY A 142 -4.22 20.20 -13.32
CA GLY A 142 -3.68 21.56 -13.24
C GLY A 142 -3.67 22.12 -11.81
N LYS A 143 -2.92 23.20 -11.60
CA LYS A 143 -2.78 23.92 -10.32
C LYS A 143 -3.76 25.10 -10.25
N ARG A 144 -3.91 25.71 -9.07
CA ARG A 144 -4.86 26.83 -8.80
C ARG A 144 -4.82 27.96 -9.86
N TYR A 145 -3.64 28.28 -10.37
CA TYR A 145 -3.42 29.36 -11.34
C TYR A 145 -2.86 28.85 -12.68
N SER A 146 -3.11 27.59 -13.04
CA SER A 146 -2.73 27.08 -14.36
C SER A 146 -3.46 27.85 -15.46
N ASP A 147 -2.70 28.32 -16.45
CA ASP A 147 -3.22 28.78 -17.74
C ASP A 147 -3.79 27.60 -18.58
N ASP A 148 -4.29 27.92 -19.77
CA ASP A 148 -4.91 26.95 -20.67
C ASP A 148 -3.94 25.87 -21.16
N GLU A 149 -2.65 26.17 -21.29
CA GLU A 149 -1.63 25.21 -21.72
C GLU A 149 -1.20 24.25 -20.60
N ASN A 150 -1.42 24.64 -19.33
CA ASN A 150 -1.01 23.88 -18.15
C ASN A 150 -2.19 23.28 -17.36
N ARG A 151 -3.37 23.19 -17.98
CA ARG A 151 -4.54 22.51 -17.43
C ARG A 151 -5.26 21.70 -18.52
N GLU A 152 -5.84 20.58 -18.13
CA GLU A 152 -6.59 19.72 -19.06
C GLU A 152 -7.56 18.81 -18.29
N TRP A 153 -8.57 18.32 -18.99
CA TRP A 153 -9.28 17.10 -18.60
C TRP A 153 -8.52 15.91 -19.22
N ALA A 154 -7.63 15.29 -18.45
CA ALA A 154 -6.74 14.24 -18.96
C ALA A 154 -7.38 12.86 -18.89
N ARG A 155 -7.37 12.10 -19.99
CA ARG A 155 -7.84 10.70 -20.01
C ARG A 155 -7.26 9.86 -18.87
N ALA A 156 -8.13 9.12 -18.19
CA ALA A 156 -7.78 8.23 -17.07
C ALA A 156 -8.68 6.99 -17.04
N ALA A 157 -8.23 5.93 -16.36
CA ALA A 157 -9.01 4.72 -16.15
C ALA A 157 -8.92 4.24 -14.68
N PRO A 158 -9.41 5.05 -13.72
CA PRO A 158 -9.19 4.78 -12.30
C PRO A 158 -9.85 3.49 -11.80
N ARG A 159 -11.07 3.17 -12.25
CA ARG A 159 -11.76 1.93 -11.88
C ARG A 159 -11.05 0.72 -12.47
N GLU A 160 -10.69 0.78 -13.76
CA GLU A 160 -9.93 -0.30 -14.41
C GLU A 160 -8.59 -0.56 -13.72
N LEU A 161 -7.89 0.48 -13.22
CA LEU A 161 -6.66 0.30 -12.47
C LEU A 161 -6.91 -0.43 -11.15
N ILE A 162 -7.95 -0.04 -10.40
CA ILE A 162 -8.34 -0.71 -9.14
C ILE A 162 -8.67 -2.18 -9.42
N ASP A 163 -9.47 -2.43 -10.46
CA ASP A 163 -9.88 -3.77 -10.87
C ASP A 163 -8.68 -4.61 -11.30
N TRP A 164 -7.77 -4.05 -12.10
CA TRP A 164 -6.55 -4.73 -12.53
C TRP A 164 -5.67 -5.13 -11.34
N VAL A 165 -5.48 -4.24 -10.36
CA VAL A 165 -4.69 -4.54 -9.16
C VAL A 165 -5.35 -5.64 -8.33
N ASN A 166 -6.67 -5.62 -8.23
CA ASN A 166 -7.44 -6.56 -7.41
C ASN A 166 -7.75 -7.88 -8.12
N LYS A 167 -7.63 -7.96 -9.45
CA LYS A 167 -7.92 -9.14 -10.25
C LYS A 167 -6.99 -10.29 -9.89
N TYR A 168 -7.55 -11.47 -9.71
CA TYR A 168 -6.84 -12.74 -9.58
C TYR A 168 -7.71 -13.85 -10.17
N ASP A 169 -7.10 -14.99 -10.47
CA ASP A 169 -7.83 -16.18 -10.90
C ASP A 169 -8.30 -16.94 -9.66
N ALA A 170 -9.61 -17.03 -9.47
CA ALA A 170 -10.21 -17.73 -8.34
C ALA A 170 -10.25 -19.25 -8.55
N ASP A 171 -10.19 -19.70 -9.80
CA ASP A 171 -10.22 -21.11 -10.19
C ASP A 171 -8.80 -21.71 -10.25
N GLU A 172 -7.77 -20.87 -10.29
CA GLU A 172 -6.37 -21.28 -10.14
C GLU A 172 -6.16 -22.00 -8.80
N ALA A 173 -5.39 -23.08 -8.80
CA ALA A 173 -4.99 -23.77 -7.58
C ALA A 173 -4.38 -22.79 -6.57
N HIS A 174 -5.00 -22.71 -5.39
CA HIS A 174 -4.66 -21.78 -4.31
C HIS A 174 -4.71 -20.29 -4.71
N GLY A 175 -5.53 -19.93 -5.70
CA GLY A 175 -5.60 -18.58 -6.28
C GLY A 175 -5.86 -17.47 -5.25
N SER A 176 -6.78 -17.70 -4.31
CA SER A 176 -7.02 -16.76 -3.19
C SER A 176 -5.78 -16.59 -2.31
N ASN A 177 -5.10 -17.69 -1.95
CA ASN A 177 -3.89 -17.65 -1.13
C ASN A 177 -2.74 -16.94 -1.85
N LYS A 178 -2.62 -17.14 -3.18
CA LYS A 178 -1.65 -16.43 -4.04
C LYS A 178 -1.94 -14.94 -4.06
N HIS A 179 -3.20 -14.55 -4.19
CA HIS A 179 -3.60 -13.14 -4.16
C HIS A 179 -3.34 -12.47 -2.81
N ASP A 180 -3.61 -13.17 -1.71
CA ASP A 180 -3.26 -12.70 -0.37
C ASP A 180 -1.75 -12.57 -0.19
N GLN A 181 -0.95 -13.54 -0.68
CA GLN A 181 0.50 -13.45 -0.67
C GLN A 181 0.99 -12.24 -1.48
N TYR A 182 0.46 -12.02 -2.69
CA TYR A 182 0.74 -10.83 -3.49
C TYR A 182 0.50 -9.53 -2.69
N ARG A 183 -0.68 -9.40 -2.05
CA ARG A 183 -1.02 -8.24 -1.22
C ARG A 183 -0.08 -8.05 -0.04
N ARG A 184 0.46 -9.14 0.53
CA ARG A 184 1.50 -9.08 1.58
C ARG A 184 2.83 -8.58 1.02
N ILE A 185 3.29 -9.14 -0.10
CA ILE A 185 4.53 -8.72 -0.78
C ILE A 185 4.50 -7.23 -1.14
N VAL A 186 3.39 -6.71 -1.67
CA VAL A 186 3.25 -5.27 -1.94
C VAL A 186 3.43 -4.44 -0.67
N ARG A 187 2.78 -4.83 0.43
CA ARG A 187 2.90 -4.10 1.70
C ARG A 187 4.32 -4.15 2.26
N TYR A 188 4.98 -5.31 2.19
CA TYR A 188 6.37 -5.45 2.63
C TYR A 188 7.28 -4.50 1.86
N LEU A 189 7.15 -4.42 0.53
CA LEU A 189 7.97 -3.54 -0.30
C LEU A 189 7.63 -2.05 -0.11
N LYS A 190 6.37 -1.70 0.15
CA LYS A 190 5.99 -0.33 0.52
C LYS A 190 6.60 0.07 1.87
N ARG A 191 6.56 -0.81 2.86
CA ARG A 191 7.16 -0.55 4.18
C ARG A 191 8.68 -0.49 4.10
N TRP A 192 9.31 -1.43 3.39
CA TRP A 192 10.75 -1.42 3.09
C TRP A 192 11.18 -0.12 2.42
N ARG A 193 10.43 0.37 1.42
CA ARG A 193 10.70 1.68 0.80
C ARG A 193 10.67 2.80 1.85
N ASN A 194 9.68 2.80 2.72
CA ASN A 194 9.55 3.85 3.73
C ASN A 194 10.66 3.82 4.79
N PHE A 195 11.17 2.64 5.14
CA PHE A 195 12.28 2.46 6.06
C PHE A 195 13.66 2.74 5.43
N THR A 196 13.85 2.41 4.15
CA THR A 196 15.18 2.34 3.52
C THR A 196 15.60 3.64 2.80
N PHE A 197 14.64 4.48 2.43
CA PHE A 197 14.89 5.68 1.61
C PHE A 197 14.62 6.93 2.43
N SER A 198 15.46 7.95 2.25
CA SER A 198 15.17 9.29 2.76
C SER A 198 13.91 9.86 2.13
N ASP A 199 13.26 10.79 2.82
CA ASP A 199 12.00 11.39 2.39
C ASP A 199 12.07 11.95 0.96
N ASP A 200 13.18 12.59 0.59
CA ASP A 200 13.42 13.16 -0.74
C ASP A 200 13.41 12.15 -1.89
N VAL A 201 13.90 10.94 -1.63
CA VAL A 201 13.93 9.85 -2.62
C VAL A 201 12.65 9.03 -2.53
N ARG A 202 12.17 8.75 -1.32
CA ARG A 202 10.93 8.00 -1.04
C ARG A 202 9.74 8.58 -1.80
N ARG A 203 9.56 9.90 -1.77
CA ARG A 203 8.46 10.59 -2.47
C ARG A 203 8.50 10.48 -4.01
N LYS A 204 9.63 10.02 -4.58
CA LYS A 204 9.82 9.78 -6.01
C LYS A 204 9.65 8.28 -6.37
N ILE A 205 9.47 7.41 -5.38
CA ILE A 205 9.19 5.98 -5.55
C ILE A 205 7.72 5.73 -5.20
N TYR A 206 6.87 5.89 -6.20
CA TYR A 206 5.43 5.89 -6.01
C TYR A 206 4.89 4.52 -5.57
N SER A 207 3.95 4.50 -4.63
CA SER A 207 3.32 3.27 -4.13
C SER A 207 2.62 2.48 -5.23
N ILE A 208 1.99 3.18 -6.19
CA ILE A 208 1.37 2.55 -7.36
C ILE A 208 2.42 1.91 -8.28
N GLY A 209 3.59 2.53 -8.45
CA GLY A 209 4.70 1.96 -9.21
C GLY A 209 5.18 0.64 -8.60
N ILE A 210 5.37 0.59 -7.28
CA ILE A 210 5.68 -0.67 -6.57
C ILE A 210 4.58 -1.71 -6.80
N THR A 211 3.31 -1.31 -6.68
CA THR A 211 2.18 -2.23 -6.81
C THR A 211 2.12 -2.86 -8.22
N VAL A 212 2.28 -2.06 -9.27
CA VAL A 212 2.31 -2.52 -10.67
C VAL A 212 3.50 -3.44 -10.91
N ILE A 213 4.71 -3.01 -10.55
CA ILE A 213 5.94 -3.81 -10.69
C ILE A 213 5.77 -5.18 -10.02
N VAL A 214 5.24 -5.21 -8.79
CA VAL A 214 5.03 -6.45 -8.04
C VAL A 214 3.97 -7.31 -8.70
N LYS A 215 2.82 -6.76 -9.08
CA LYS A 215 1.72 -7.53 -9.71
C LYS A 215 2.17 -8.22 -10.98
N GLU A 216 2.95 -7.52 -11.78
CA GLU A 216 3.51 -8.00 -13.04
C GLU A 216 4.66 -9.01 -12.91
N SER A 217 5.36 -8.98 -11.78
CA SER A 217 6.53 -9.83 -11.52
C SER A 217 6.28 -10.90 -10.45
N PHE A 218 5.04 -10.98 -9.95
CA PHE A 218 4.69 -11.78 -8.79
C PHE A 218 4.97 -13.25 -9.06
N ASN A 219 5.79 -13.85 -8.22
CA ASN A 219 6.14 -15.26 -8.29
C ASN A 219 5.74 -15.94 -6.97
N PRO A 220 4.56 -16.58 -6.92
CA PRO A 220 4.03 -17.14 -5.68
C PRO A 220 4.86 -18.32 -5.20
N SER A 221 4.87 -18.53 -3.89
CA SER A 221 5.39 -19.75 -3.27
C SER A 221 4.37 -20.25 -2.26
N ILE A 222 3.63 -21.27 -2.67
CA ILE A 222 2.57 -21.92 -1.90
C ILE A 222 2.72 -23.43 -2.13
N ASN A 223 2.71 -24.20 -1.04
CA ASN A 223 2.79 -25.66 -1.13
C ASN A 223 1.43 -26.28 -1.53
N ASP A 224 1.41 -27.60 -1.75
CA ASP A 224 0.20 -28.31 -2.21
C ASP A 224 -0.98 -28.22 -1.22
N GLU A 225 -0.69 -27.97 0.07
CA GLU A 225 -1.68 -27.79 1.13
C GLU A 225 -2.20 -26.34 1.24
N GLY A 226 -1.70 -25.42 0.42
CA GLY A 226 -2.13 -24.01 0.41
C GLY A 226 -1.40 -23.12 1.41
N PHE A 227 -0.33 -23.62 2.04
CA PHE A 227 0.49 -22.85 2.97
C PHE A 227 1.53 -21.98 2.23
N PRO A 228 1.54 -20.66 2.45
CA PRO A 228 2.47 -19.76 1.78
C PRO A 228 3.87 -19.75 2.43
N ASP A 229 4.89 -19.53 1.61
CA ASP A 229 6.24 -19.13 2.00
C ASP A 229 6.53 -17.72 1.44
N ASP A 230 6.36 -16.72 2.28
CA ASP A 230 6.53 -15.31 1.93
C ASP A 230 8.00 -14.93 1.71
N LEU A 231 8.96 -15.61 2.36
CA LEU A 231 10.39 -15.34 2.12
C LEU A 231 10.76 -15.74 0.70
N THR A 232 10.41 -16.96 0.30
CA THR A 232 10.67 -17.47 -1.04
C THR A 232 9.92 -16.66 -2.09
N ALA A 233 8.63 -16.36 -1.87
CA ALA A 233 7.86 -15.54 -2.82
C ALA A 233 8.43 -14.12 -2.97
N LEU A 234 8.86 -13.47 -1.88
CA LEU A 234 9.47 -12.14 -1.93
C LEU A 234 10.79 -12.16 -2.71
N ARG A 235 11.68 -13.13 -2.42
CA ARG A 235 12.95 -13.31 -3.13
C ARG A 235 12.73 -13.54 -4.63
N SER A 236 11.88 -14.50 -4.97
CA SER A 236 11.56 -14.84 -6.36
C SER A 236 10.94 -13.66 -7.10
N THR A 237 10.05 -12.91 -6.45
CA THR A 237 9.44 -11.70 -7.04
C THR A 237 10.49 -10.61 -7.27
N ILE A 238 11.37 -10.29 -6.30
CA ILE A 238 12.43 -9.29 -6.48
C ILE A 238 13.43 -9.72 -7.56
N ASN A 239 13.80 -11.01 -7.59
CA ASN A 239 14.65 -11.56 -8.65
C ASN A 239 13.99 -11.40 -10.04
N HIS A 240 12.69 -11.66 -10.14
CA HIS A 240 11.91 -11.44 -11.37
C HIS A 240 11.95 -9.96 -11.79
N ILE A 241 11.70 -9.04 -10.86
CA ILE A 241 11.77 -7.58 -11.08
C ILE A 241 13.14 -7.15 -11.64
N LEU A 242 14.23 -7.67 -11.07
CA LEU A 242 15.59 -7.23 -11.39
C LEU A 242 16.15 -7.85 -12.68
N ASN A 243 15.79 -9.10 -12.98
CA ASN A 243 16.50 -9.91 -13.98
C ASN A 243 15.62 -10.37 -15.16
N TYR A 244 14.30 -10.31 -15.03
CA TYR A 244 13.37 -10.85 -16.05
C TYR A 244 12.33 -9.82 -16.53
N ARG A 245 12.36 -8.59 -15.99
CA ARG A 245 11.57 -7.47 -16.48
C ARG A 245 12.49 -6.32 -16.90
N SER A 246 12.02 -5.52 -17.84
CA SER A 246 12.78 -4.40 -18.42
C SER A 246 12.52 -3.07 -17.72
N TYR A 247 12.14 -3.05 -16.44
CA TYR A 247 11.86 -1.80 -15.72
C TYR A 247 13.08 -0.92 -15.53
N PHE A 248 14.29 -1.51 -15.52
CA PHE A 248 15.53 -0.79 -15.28
C PHE A 248 16.48 -0.93 -16.48
N SER A 249 16.73 0.18 -17.18
CA SER A 249 17.68 0.22 -18.30
C SER A 249 19.00 0.84 -17.85
N LEU A 250 20.12 0.15 -18.12
CA LEU A 250 21.46 0.68 -17.87
C LEU A 250 21.72 1.85 -18.82
N VAL A 251 22.11 3.00 -18.27
CA VAL A 251 22.48 4.19 -19.06
C VAL A 251 23.96 4.53 -18.97
N ASP A 252 24.65 4.04 -17.94
CA ASP A 252 26.09 4.16 -17.68
C ASP A 252 26.44 3.17 -16.53
N VAL A 253 27.71 3.01 -16.19
CA VAL A 253 28.18 2.12 -15.10
C VAL A 253 27.41 2.40 -13.81
N ASP A 254 26.67 1.40 -13.31
CA ASP A 254 25.79 1.47 -12.14
C ASP A 254 24.71 2.57 -12.16
N LYS A 255 24.39 3.10 -13.35
CA LYS A 255 23.35 4.11 -13.54
C LYS A 255 22.17 3.54 -14.31
N TYR A 256 20.96 3.68 -13.74
CA TYR A 256 19.75 3.08 -14.28
C TYR A 256 18.63 4.09 -14.44
N ARG A 257 17.97 4.07 -15.60
CA ARG A 257 16.65 4.68 -15.77
C ARG A 257 15.59 3.68 -15.34
N ILE A 258 14.53 4.16 -14.67
CA ILE A 258 13.33 3.37 -14.39
C ILE A 258 12.20 3.78 -15.33
N GLU A 259 11.48 2.80 -15.87
CA GLU A 259 10.29 3.00 -16.70
C GLU A 259 9.25 1.94 -16.32
N VAL A 260 8.02 2.37 -16.02
CA VAL A 260 6.92 1.46 -15.66
C VAL A 260 5.63 1.98 -16.28
N THR A 261 5.15 1.30 -17.31
CA THR A 261 3.91 1.64 -18.00
C THR A 261 2.69 1.29 -17.14
N LEU A 262 1.73 2.22 -17.03
CA LEU A 262 0.42 1.90 -16.44
C LEU A 262 -0.25 0.76 -17.22
N PRO A 263 -0.88 -0.22 -16.56
CA PRO A 263 -1.50 -1.35 -17.23
C PRO A 263 -2.87 -1.04 -17.85
N VAL A 264 -3.34 0.19 -17.71
CA VAL A 264 -4.65 0.68 -18.18
C VAL A 264 -4.49 2.03 -18.86
N SER A 265 -5.52 2.46 -19.59
CA SER A 265 -5.52 3.75 -20.27
C SER A 265 -5.19 4.91 -19.31
N PRO A 266 -4.29 5.85 -19.66
CA PRO A 266 -3.69 6.08 -20.98
C PRO A 266 -2.32 5.40 -21.21
N TYR A 267 -1.96 4.35 -20.45
CA TYR A 267 -0.67 3.66 -20.57
C TYR A 267 0.56 4.59 -20.44
N ARG A 268 0.44 5.62 -19.59
CA ARG A 268 1.56 6.54 -19.30
C ARG A 268 2.61 5.84 -18.44
N ASP A 269 3.87 6.21 -18.60
CA ASP A 269 4.94 5.83 -17.68
C ASP A 269 4.71 6.48 -16.31
N ILE A 270 4.60 5.65 -15.27
CA ILE A 270 4.44 6.06 -13.87
C ILE A 270 5.64 6.88 -13.40
N PHE A 271 6.83 6.58 -13.92
CA PHE A 271 8.08 7.25 -13.60
C PHE A 271 8.47 8.30 -14.64
N HIS A 272 7.51 8.80 -15.43
CA HIS A 272 7.77 9.84 -16.41
C HIS A 272 8.45 11.05 -15.76
N CYS A 273 9.51 11.55 -16.41
CA CYS A 273 10.42 12.59 -15.89
C CYS A 273 11.18 12.24 -14.59
N SER A 274 11.23 10.98 -14.18
CA SER A 274 12.07 10.53 -13.07
C SER A 274 13.55 10.65 -13.43
N SER A 275 14.38 10.95 -12.44
CA SER A 275 15.82 11.07 -12.65
C SER A 275 16.51 9.70 -12.68
N VAL A 276 17.63 9.62 -13.38
CA VAL A 276 18.53 8.45 -13.36
C VAL A 276 18.94 8.12 -11.92
N ALA A 277 19.16 9.12 -11.07
CA ALA A 277 19.49 8.89 -9.66
C ALA A 277 18.39 8.15 -8.89
N THR A 278 17.10 8.40 -9.18
CA THR A 278 15.99 7.66 -8.57
C THR A 278 16.01 6.20 -9.03
N GLY A 279 16.16 5.96 -10.34
CA GLY A 279 16.22 4.61 -10.92
C GLY A 279 17.38 3.79 -10.36
N SER A 280 18.59 4.36 -10.33
CA SER A 280 19.77 3.72 -9.74
C SER A 280 19.58 3.37 -8.27
N GLN A 281 19.12 4.32 -7.46
CA GLN A 281 18.91 4.07 -6.03
C GLN A 281 17.88 3.00 -5.78
N PHE A 282 16.77 3.02 -6.53
CA PHE A 282 15.73 2.01 -6.38
C PHE A 282 16.23 0.62 -6.75
N ARG A 283 16.86 0.46 -7.93
CA ARG A 283 17.42 -0.83 -8.36
C ARG A 283 18.49 -1.36 -7.41
N ASN A 284 19.44 -0.51 -7.02
CA ASN A 284 20.58 -0.94 -6.18
C ASN A 284 20.10 -1.35 -4.79
N LYS A 285 19.13 -0.64 -4.22
CA LYS A 285 18.53 -1.01 -2.92
C LYS A 285 17.66 -2.27 -3.04
N LEU A 286 16.92 -2.49 -4.14
CA LEU A 286 16.24 -3.77 -4.39
C LEU A 286 17.23 -4.94 -4.46
N ASN A 287 18.36 -4.76 -5.15
CA ASN A 287 19.41 -5.78 -5.21
C ASN A 287 20.04 -6.05 -3.84
N ALA A 288 20.23 -5.02 -3.01
CA ALA A 288 20.71 -5.17 -1.63
C ALA A 288 19.68 -5.89 -0.73
N LEU A 289 18.38 -5.61 -0.92
CA LEU A 289 17.30 -6.33 -0.26
C LEU A 289 17.33 -7.80 -0.64
N LEU A 290 17.40 -8.13 -1.94
CA LEU A 290 17.47 -9.52 -2.41
C LEU A 290 18.63 -10.28 -1.77
N LYS A 291 19.83 -9.70 -1.78
CA LYS A 291 21.01 -10.29 -1.10
C LYS A 291 20.82 -10.52 0.39
N THR A 292 20.07 -9.65 1.07
CA THR A 292 19.76 -9.83 2.49
C THR A 292 18.78 -10.98 2.70
N LEU A 293 17.75 -11.08 1.85
CA LEU A 293 16.79 -12.18 1.89
C LEU A 293 17.42 -13.53 1.52
N ASP A 294 18.40 -13.56 0.63
CA ASP A 294 19.19 -14.76 0.33
C ASP A 294 19.94 -15.23 1.57
N LYS A 295 20.61 -14.33 2.30
CA LYS A 295 21.26 -14.66 3.58
C LYS A 295 20.26 -15.16 4.63
N VAL A 296 19.05 -14.60 4.68
CA VAL A 296 17.99 -15.08 5.59
C VAL A 296 17.61 -16.52 5.26
N ALA A 297 17.53 -16.87 3.97
CA ALA A 297 17.18 -18.22 3.53
C ALA A 297 18.28 -19.25 3.80
N GLU A 298 19.55 -18.82 3.82
CA GLU A 298 20.72 -19.66 4.15
C GLU A 298 21.00 -19.77 5.65
N GLU A 299 20.42 -18.89 6.48
CA GLU A 299 20.62 -18.89 7.92
C GLU A 299 19.70 -19.90 8.63
N GLU A 300 20.26 -20.74 9.49
CA GLU A 300 19.53 -21.77 10.22
C GLU A 300 18.94 -21.25 11.55
N GLN A 301 19.54 -20.21 12.13
CA GLN A 301 19.14 -19.68 13.43
C GLN A 301 18.02 -18.63 13.29
N GLU A 302 16.81 -18.99 13.73
CA GLU A 302 15.64 -18.08 13.76
C GLU A 302 15.98 -16.68 14.33
N PRO A 303 16.73 -16.53 15.45
CA PRO A 303 17.12 -15.21 15.95
C PRO A 303 17.89 -14.35 14.94
N LYS A 304 18.85 -14.94 14.21
CA LYS A 304 19.66 -14.24 13.21
C LYS A 304 18.87 -13.92 11.95
N GLN A 305 17.96 -14.81 11.52
CA GLN A 305 17.02 -14.53 10.44
C GLN A 305 16.21 -13.26 10.74
N CYS A 306 15.71 -13.13 11.98
CA CYS A 306 14.91 -11.98 12.37
C CYS A 306 15.75 -10.70 12.53
N GLU A 307 17.01 -10.79 12.96
CA GLU A 307 17.94 -9.67 12.96
C GLU A 307 18.16 -9.12 11.54
N LEU A 308 18.44 -10.00 10.58
CA LEU A 308 18.60 -9.65 9.16
C LEU A 308 17.32 -9.04 8.57
N LEU A 309 16.13 -9.57 8.90
CA LEU A 309 14.87 -9.02 8.41
C LEU A 309 14.56 -7.66 9.03
N ARG A 310 14.86 -7.46 10.31
CA ARG A 310 14.71 -6.16 10.99
C ARG A 310 15.66 -5.11 10.45
N SER A 311 16.85 -5.49 9.96
CA SER A 311 17.76 -4.54 9.33
C SER A 311 17.22 -3.96 8.01
N VAL A 312 16.18 -4.55 7.41
CA VAL A 312 15.57 -4.07 6.16
C VAL A 312 14.08 -3.67 6.29
N PHE A 313 13.38 -4.20 7.29
CA PHE A 313 11.96 -3.88 7.55
C PHE A 313 11.75 -3.01 8.79
N GLY A 314 12.81 -2.78 9.57
CA GLY A 314 12.76 -2.00 10.80
C GLY A 314 12.05 -2.74 11.94
N GLU A 315 11.67 -1.95 12.94
CA GLU A 315 11.16 -2.41 14.22
C GLU A 315 9.79 -3.12 14.15
N ASP A 316 9.03 -2.89 13.08
CA ASP A 316 7.73 -3.54 12.85
C ASP A 316 7.86 -5.03 12.55
N PHE A 317 9.04 -5.48 12.06
CA PHE A 317 9.30 -6.90 11.93
C PHE A 317 9.61 -7.50 13.31
N PRO A 318 8.91 -8.55 13.77
CA PRO A 318 9.01 -9.03 15.14
C PRO A 318 10.41 -9.54 15.53
N VAL A 319 10.78 -9.33 16.79
CA VAL A 319 11.96 -9.97 17.38
C VAL A 319 11.74 -11.48 17.50
N CYS A 320 12.80 -12.24 17.34
CA CYS A 320 12.83 -13.66 17.66
C CYS A 320 13.58 -13.81 18.98
N ALA A 321 12.87 -14.27 20.01
CA ALA A 321 13.48 -14.50 21.31
C ALA A 321 14.65 -15.48 21.11
N ALA A 322 15.83 -15.12 21.59
CA ALA A 322 16.85 -16.12 21.83
C ALA A 322 16.18 -17.20 22.69
N THR A 323 16.26 -18.46 22.27
CA THR A 323 15.82 -19.57 23.11
C THR A 323 16.42 -19.35 24.49
N SER A 324 15.59 -18.96 25.45
CA SER A 324 15.90 -19.18 26.85
C SER A 324 16.10 -20.67 26.92
N SER A 325 17.36 -21.10 27.02
CA SER A 325 17.70 -22.40 27.54
C SER A 325 16.80 -22.58 28.75
N ALA A 326 15.90 -23.57 28.67
CA ALA A 326 15.11 -23.96 29.80
C ALA A 326 16.12 -24.23 30.92
N SER A 327 16.18 -23.31 31.88
CA SER A 327 16.91 -23.53 33.11
C SER A 327 16.29 -24.79 33.69
N SER A 328 17.10 -25.85 33.71
CA SER A 328 16.79 -27.11 34.37
C SER A 328 16.59 -26.81 35.85
N THR A 329 15.41 -26.35 36.22
CA THR A 329 14.99 -26.29 37.61
C THR A 329 14.63 -27.72 37.95
N THR A 330 15.62 -28.45 38.45
CA THR A 330 15.44 -29.75 39.07
C THR A 330 14.52 -29.55 40.27
N ILE A 331 13.22 -29.73 40.06
CA ILE A 331 12.27 -29.83 41.17
C ILE A 331 12.61 -31.15 41.86
N LYS A 332 13.28 -31.07 43.01
CA LYS A 332 13.37 -32.17 43.97
C LYS A 332 11.95 -32.46 44.46
N THR A 333 11.30 -33.45 43.86
CA THR A 333 10.05 -34.00 44.37
C THR A 333 10.34 -34.74 45.67
N VAL A 334 10.02 -34.11 46.80
CA VAL A 334 9.96 -34.78 48.10
C VAL A 334 8.66 -35.57 48.14
N PHE A 335 8.75 -36.90 48.20
CA PHE A 335 7.59 -37.75 48.46
C PHE A 335 7.18 -37.61 49.93
N ALA A 336 6.00 -37.05 50.18
CA ALA A 336 5.28 -37.23 51.43
C ALA A 336 4.27 -38.38 51.23
N SER A 337 4.43 -39.42 52.04
CA SER A 337 3.56 -40.60 52.09
C SER A 337 2.22 -40.33 52.77
N ALA A 338 1.24 -41.16 52.39
CA ALA A 338 0.06 -41.61 53.14
C ALA A 338 -1.28 -40.91 52.86
N GLY A 339 -2.27 -41.75 52.52
CA GLY A 339 -3.68 -41.40 52.46
C GLY A 339 -4.52 -42.40 51.68
N VAL A 340 -4.63 -43.64 52.20
CA VAL A 340 -5.54 -44.70 51.71
C VAL A 340 -6.99 -44.21 51.79
N VAL A 341 -7.78 -44.41 50.73
CA VAL A 341 -9.25 -44.24 50.77
C VAL A 341 -9.88 -45.61 50.55
N GLY A 342 -10.59 -46.10 51.57
CA GLY A 342 -11.29 -47.38 51.57
C GLY A 342 -12.57 -47.36 50.73
N THR A 343 -12.84 -48.48 50.07
CA THR A 343 -14.09 -48.75 49.38
C THR A 343 -15.14 -49.30 50.36
N SER A 344 -16.39 -48.86 50.21
CA SER A 344 -17.52 -49.38 50.97
C SER A 344 -18.03 -50.70 50.37
N GLN A 345 -17.91 -51.78 51.12
CA GLN A 345 -18.66 -53.03 50.94
C GLN A 345 -19.03 -53.52 52.34
N GLY A 346 -20.33 -53.72 52.59
CA GLY A 346 -20.81 -54.41 53.78
C GLY A 346 -22.22 -54.04 54.26
N ALA A 347 -23.24 -54.45 53.51
CA ALA A 347 -24.39 -55.22 54.00
C ALA A 347 -25.23 -55.70 52.81
#